data_AF-A0A2T1E1P8-F1
#
_entry.id   AF-A0A2T1E1P8-F1
#
_cell.length_a   1.000
_cell.length_b   1.000
_cell.length_c   1.000
_cell.angle_alpha   90.00
_cell.angle_beta   90.00
_cell.angle_gamma   90.00
#
_symmetry.space_group_name_H-M   'P 1'
#
loop_
_entity.id
_entity.type
_entity.pdbx_description
1 polymer ?
#
loop_
_entity_poly.entity_id
_entity_poly.type
_entity_poly.pdbx_seq_one_letter_code
_entity_poly.pdbx_strand_id
1 'polypeptide(L)' 'MGVRVLTDPEKLSESWEADVWAPNLHTAQSMCEAIAGDLTEVINVTQVTKKPTKQGEYKFICWFKAEITNDGSNT' A
#
# COMPACT_ATOMS: atom_id res chain seq x y z
N MET A 1 -4.01 -20.24 -0.12
CA MET A 1 -4.25 -18.82 -0.46
C MET A 1 -3.11 -18.39 -1.36
N GLY A 2 -3.40 -18.07 -2.62
CA GLY A 2 -2.36 -17.78 -3.62
C GLY A 2 -2.22 -16.27 -3.80
N VAL A 3 -1.06 -15.73 -3.46
CA VAL A 3 -0.65 -14.37 -3.85
C VAL A 3 -0.30 -14.44 -5.34
N ARG A 4 -1.11 -13.82 -6.20
CA ARG A 4 -0.80 -13.73 -7.64
C ARG A 4 0.17 -12.57 -7.83
N VAL A 5 1.46 -12.89 -7.84
CA VAL A 5 2.52 -11.97 -8.28
C VAL A 5 2.48 -11.93 -9.81
N LEU A 6 2.10 -10.78 -10.38
CA LEU A 6 2.24 -10.52 -11.82
C LEU A 6 3.65 -9.96 -12.03
N THR A 7 4.64 -10.85 -12.15
CA THR A 7 6.03 -10.44 -12.41
C THR A 7 6.20 -10.16 -13.90
N ASP A 8 5.93 -8.92 -14.32
CA ASP A 8 6.35 -8.42 -15.63
C ASP A 8 7.88 -8.17 -15.60
N PRO A 9 8.68 -8.79 -16.48
CA PRO A 9 10.15 -8.75 -16.43
C PRO A 9 10.79 -7.39 -16.74
N GLU A 10 9.98 -6.36 -17.06
CA GLU A 10 10.47 -5.02 -17.40
C GLU A 10 10.12 -3.95 -16.36
N LYS A 11 9.51 -4.32 -15.22
CA LYS A 11 9.09 -3.34 -14.22
C LYS A 11 9.75 -3.62 -12.86
N LEU A 12 10.82 -2.87 -12.58
CA LEU A 12 11.53 -2.80 -11.30
C LEU A 12 10.69 -2.13 -10.19
N SER A 13 9.42 -2.46 -10.10
CA SER A 13 8.52 -1.87 -9.12
C SER A 13 7.46 -2.88 -8.71
N GLU A 14 7.50 -3.30 -7.46
CA GLU A 14 6.46 -4.12 -6.85
C GLU A 14 5.39 -3.18 -6.29
N SER A 15 4.15 -3.31 -6.80
CA SER A 15 3.01 -2.61 -6.24
C SER A 15 2.18 -3.55 -5.39
N TRP A 16 1.84 -3.11 -4.18
CA TRP A 16 1.05 -3.90 -3.24
C TRP A 16 0.05 -3.01 -2.50
N GLU A 17 -0.92 -3.62 -1.84
CA GLU A 17 -1.99 -2.91 -1.15
C GLU A 17 -2.15 -3.40 0.31
N ALA A 18 -2.50 -2.49 1.21
CA ALA A 18 -2.86 -2.82 2.60
C ALA A 18 -4.15 -2.15 3.02
N ASP A 19 -4.92 -2.88 3.81
CA ASP A 19 -6.14 -2.39 4.43
C ASP A 19 -5.82 -1.71 5.77
N VAL A 20 -6.32 -0.48 5.97
CA VAL A 20 -6.26 0.23 7.26
C VAL A 20 -7.65 0.69 7.69
N TRP A 21 -7.87 0.73 9.00
CA TRP A 21 -9.07 1.30 9.60
C TRP A 21 -8.70 2.61 10.26
N ALA A 22 -9.37 3.68 9.86
CA ALA A 22 -9.08 5.02 10.34
C ALA A 22 -10.34 5.88 10.40
N PRO A 23 -10.43 6.88 11.28
CA PRO A 23 -11.61 7.74 11.38
C PRO A 23 -11.77 8.70 10.19
N ASN A 24 -10.69 8.99 9.45
CA ASN A 24 -10.70 9.91 8.31
C ASN A 24 -9.49 9.65 7.39
N LEU A 25 -9.49 10.27 6.20
CA LEU A 25 -8.45 10.10 5.20
C LEU A 25 -7.06 10.55 5.69
N HIS A 26 -6.98 11.62 6.49
CA HIS A 26 -5.71 12.12 7.00
C HIS A 26 -5.04 11.09 7.90
N THR A 27 -5.79 10.52 8.86
CA THR A 27 -5.29 9.45 9.72
C THR A 27 -4.95 8.20 8.92
N ALA A 28 -5.78 7.83 7.94
CA ALA A 28 -5.50 6.70 7.06
C ALA A 28 -4.16 6.91 6.32
N GLN A 29 -3.92 8.11 5.81
CA GLN A 29 -2.70 8.45 5.08
C GLN A 29 -1.47 8.36 5.99
N SER A 30 -1.51 8.90 7.21
CA SER A 30 -0.41 8.73 8.16
C SER A 30 -0.16 7.26 8.53
N MET A 31 -1.21 6.44 8.61
CA MET A 31 -1.04 4.99 8.82
C MET A 31 -0.42 4.31 7.60
N CYS A 32 -0.85 4.69 6.38
CA CYS A 32 -0.24 4.21 5.14
C CYS A 32 1.23 4.62 5.09
N GLU A 33 1.58 5.86 5.40
CA GLU A 33 2.96 6.34 5.44
C GLU A 33 3.80 5.63 6.50
N ALA A 34 3.21 5.24 7.63
CA ALA A 34 3.91 4.43 8.64
C ALA A 34 4.13 2.97 8.19
N ILE A 35 3.25 2.45 7.33
CA ILE A 35 3.38 1.12 6.70
C ILE A 35 4.39 1.16 5.55
N ALA A 36 4.41 2.26 4.80
CA ALA A 36 5.38 2.57 3.78
C ALA A 36 6.75 2.77 4.46
N GLY A 37 7.55 1.71 4.50
CA GLY A 37 8.95 1.82 4.93
C GLY A 37 9.79 2.69 3.98
N ASP A 38 11.07 2.87 4.27
CA ASP A 38 11.96 3.79 3.54
C ASP A 38 12.05 3.59 2.00
N LEU A 39 11.75 2.39 1.51
CA LEU A 39 11.83 2.03 0.08
C LEU A 39 10.46 1.91 -0.59
N THR A 40 9.40 2.28 0.13
CA THR A 40 8.01 2.13 -0.33
C THR A 40 7.34 3.49 -0.35
N GLU A 41 6.73 3.86 -1.46
CA GLU A 41 5.97 5.09 -1.61
C GLU A 41 4.47 4.79 -1.52
N VAL A 42 3.72 5.63 -0.78
CA VAL A 42 2.26 5.61 -0.81
C VAL A 42 1.79 6.35 -2.06
N ILE A 43 1.30 5.60 -3.05
CA ILE A 43 0.81 6.16 -4.31
C ILE A 43 -0.58 6.77 -4.12
N ASN A 44 -1.44 6.08 -3.37
CA ASN A 44 -2.84 6.44 -3.24
C ASN A 44 -3.47 5.84 -1.99
N VAL A 45 -4.47 6.53 -1.43
CA VAL A 45 -5.26 6.03 -0.29
C VAL A 45 -6.74 6.15 -0.65
N THR A 46 -7.40 5.00 -0.80
CA THR A 46 -8.80 4.96 -1.25
C THR A 46 -9.72 4.49 -0.14
N GLN A 47 -10.76 5.25 0.14
CA GLN A 47 -11.79 4.83 1.08
C GLN A 47 -12.69 3.76 0.46
N VAL A 48 -12.78 2.60 1.11
CA VAL A 48 -13.60 1.47 0.64
C VAL A 48 -15.01 1.56 1.22
N THR A 49 -15.13 1.87 2.51
CA THR A 49 -16.43 1.88 3.19
C THR A 49 -17.07 3.26 3.13
N LYS A 50 -18.33 3.33 2.68
CA LYS A 50 -19.13 4.57 2.68
C LYS A 50 -19.64 4.97 4.07
N LYS A 51 -19.74 4.00 5.00
CA LYS A 51 -20.22 4.22 6.37
C LYS A 51 -19.14 3.78 7.36
N PRO A 52 -18.97 4.49 8.48
CA PRO A 52 -18.02 4.08 9.49
C PRO A 52 -18.51 2.82 10.23
N THR A 53 -17.59 2.12 10.87
CA THR A 53 -17.89 1.05 11.83
C THR A 53 -18.61 1.61 13.04
N LYS A 54 -19.07 0.73 13.94
CA LYS A 54 -19.64 1.13 15.24
C LYS A 54 -18.66 1.96 16.10
N GLN A 55 -17.37 1.94 15.78
CA GLN A 55 -16.31 2.68 16.47
C GLN A 55 -15.96 4.01 15.79
N GLY A 56 -16.62 4.35 14.67
CA GLY A 56 -16.36 5.59 13.93
C GLY A 56 -15.25 5.50 12.89
N GLU A 57 -14.81 4.29 12.54
CA GLU A 57 -13.68 4.08 11.62
C GLU A 57 -14.17 3.68 10.23
N TYR A 58 -13.51 4.17 9.19
CA TYR A 58 -13.71 3.73 7.81
C TYR A 58 -12.56 2.83 7.39
N LYS A 59 -12.85 1.87 6.51
CA LYS A 59 -11.85 1.07 5.83
C LYS A 59 -11.25 1.87 4.67
N PHE A 60 -9.93 1.97 4.63
CA PHE A 60 -9.15 2.52 3.53
C PHE A 60 -8.20 1.46 3.00
N ILE A 61 -7.91 1.53 1.70
CA ILE A 61 -6.84 0.76 1.05
C ILE A 61 -5.70 1.74 0.74
N CYS A 62 -4.55 1.43 1.31
CA CYS A 62 -3.27 2.04 0.98
C CYS A 62 -2.69 1.32 -0.25
N TRP A 63 -2.34 2.07 -1.27
CA TRP A 63 -1.65 1.58 -2.46
C TRP A 63 -0.19 1.99 -2.39
N PHE A 64 0.68 1.00 -2.48
CA PHE A 64 2.11 1.18 -2.34
C PHE A 64 2.84 0.84 -3.62
N LYS A 65 3.98 1.51 -3.82
CA LYS A 65 4.97 1.16 -4.83
C LYS A 65 6.32 1.07 -4.15
N ALA A 66 6.91 -0.11 -4.14
CA ALA A 66 8.29 -0.29 -3.74
C ALA A 66 9.19 -0.20 -4.97
N GLU A 67 10.26 0.58 -4.87
CA GLU A 67 11.33 0.55 -5.87
C GLU A 67 12.23 -0.64 -5.57
N ILE A 68 12.25 -1.63 -6.46
CA ILE A 68 13.23 -2.71 -6.36
C ILE A 68 14.52 -2.16 -6.95
N THR A 69 15.49 -1.84 -6.09
CA THR A 69 16.85 -1.58 -6.53
C THR A 69 17.36 -2.89 -7.12
N ASN A 70 17.44 -2.96 -8.44
CA ASN A 70 18.12 -4.04 -9.13
C ASN A 70 19.61 -3.86 -8.86
N ASP A 71 20.09 -4.37 -7.72
CA ASP A 71 21.51 -4.60 -7.55
C ASP A 71 21.85 -5.71 -8.54
N GLY A 72 22.28 -5.28 -9.73
CA GLY A 72 22.72 -6.12 -10.81
C GLY A 72 23.95 -6.90 -10.37
N SER A 73 23.74 -7.98 -9.63
CA SER A 73 24.74 -9.00 -9.37
C SER A 73 24.91 -9.83 -10.64
N ASN A 74 25.57 -9.23 -11.62
CA ASN A 74 26.24 -9.95 -12.70
C ASN A 74 27.47 -10.64 -12.10
N THR A 75 27.43 -11.96 -12.00
CA THR A 75 28.60 -12.83 -11.76
C THR A 75 28.50 -14.01 -12.70
#